data_AF-A0A350EW18-F1
#
_entry.id   AF-A0A350EW18-F1
#
_cell.length_a   1.000
_cell.length_b   1.000
_cell.length_c   1.000
_cell.angle_alpha   90.00
_cell.angle_beta   90.00
_cell.angle_gamma   90.00
#
_symmetry.space_group_name_H-M   'P 1'
#
loop_
_entity.id
_entity.type
_entity.pdbx_description
1 polymer ?
#
loop_
_entity_poly.entity_id
_entity_poly.type
_entity_poly.pdbx_seq_one_letter_code
_entity_poly.pdbx_strand_id
1 'polypeptide(L)'
;MISIRQLFLSLVATVIIGQTGCTTAPVTGRRQFNMFSTGEELQMGLASFEQMKKEQKISTDPALNALVKKVGDKIAAAAGNDLPNAQWEFVVFDSPEANAFCLPGGKVGIYTGILPITKDEAGLATVMGHEVAHATARHGGERMTSSVASSIAIGAGAAVVGAVTSDQSSQERQMWNGLYGMGAGAGAAVFYTLPHSRKQESEADRIGLTYMARAGYDPAAAVDFWQRFADYNRERGGSTPWFLRTHPVDETRIKQIEGWIPEVRSEVQLGVGR
;
A
#
# COMPACT_ATOMS: atom_id res chain seq x y z
N MET A 1 -15.89 -34.69 -18.29
CA MET A 1 -16.38 -33.83 -19.40
C MET A 1 -17.11 -32.65 -18.77
N ILE A 2 -16.68 -31.42 -19.04
CA ILE A 2 -17.36 -30.21 -18.56
C ILE A 2 -18.63 -30.04 -19.37
N SER A 3 -19.79 -29.94 -18.72
CA SER A 3 -21.07 -29.79 -19.43
C SER A 3 -21.22 -28.37 -19.99
N ILE A 4 -21.98 -28.21 -21.08
CA ILE A 4 -22.29 -26.89 -21.67
C ILE A 4 -22.91 -25.95 -20.63
N ARG A 5 -23.70 -26.48 -19.68
CA ARG A 5 -24.28 -25.74 -18.56
C ARG A 5 -23.22 -25.25 -17.56
N GLN A 6 -22.17 -26.03 -17.32
CA GLN A 6 -21.03 -25.64 -16.47
C GLN A 6 -20.17 -24.56 -17.14
N LEU A 7 -19.94 -24.66 -18.45
CA LEU A 7 -19.30 -23.61 -19.23
C LEU A 7 -20.09 -22.29 -19.20
N PHE A 8 -21.41 -22.37 -19.34
CA PHE A 8 -22.28 -21.19 -19.32
C PHE A 8 -22.34 -20.53 -17.93
N LEU A 9 -22.42 -21.31 -16.85
CA LEU A 9 -22.40 -20.79 -15.47
C LEU A 9 -21.05 -20.19 -15.08
N SER A 10 -19.92 -20.80 -15.48
CA SER A 10 -18.60 -20.20 -15.30
C SER A 10 -18.44 -18.91 -16.09
N LEU A 11 -18.98 -18.84 -17.31
CA LEU A 11 -18.96 -17.61 -18.11
C LEU A 11 -19.78 -16.50 -17.44
N VAL A 12 -20.97 -16.82 -16.93
CA VAL A 12 -21.85 -15.87 -16.22
C VAL A 12 -21.23 -15.41 -14.90
N ALA A 13 -20.63 -16.31 -14.11
CA ALA A 13 -19.92 -15.94 -12.87
C ALA A 13 -18.71 -15.03 -13.15
N THR A 14 -17.94 -15.32 -14.21
CA THR A 14 -16.82 -14.48 -14.66
C THR A 14 -17.31 -13.08 -15.10
N VAL A 15 -18.46 -13.01 -15.75
CA VAL A 15 -19.08 -11.75 -16.18
C VAL A 15 -19.63 -10.94 -14.99
N ILE A 16 -20.24 -11.58 -13.98
CA ILE A 16 -20.77 -10.88 -12.80
C ILE A 16 -19.63 -10.34 -11.91
N ILE A 17 -18.56 -11.11 -11.69
CA ILE A 17 -17.38 -10.67 -10.92
C ILE A 17 -16.61 -9.55 -11.66
N GLY A 18 -16.57 -9.61 -12.99
CA GLY A 18 -15.91 -8.58 -13.81
C GLY A 18 -16.60 -7.21 -13.77
N GLN A 19 -17.89 -7.15 -13.45
CA GLN A 19 -18.68 -5.90 -13.45
C GLN A 19 -18.65 -5.15 -12.11
N THR A 20 -18.37 -5.81 -10.98
CA THR A 20 -18.42 -5.19 -9.64
C THR A 20 -17.06 -4.83 -9.04
N GLY A 21 -15.95 -5.39 -9.54
CA GLY A 21 -14.61 -5.09 -9.03
C GLY A 21 -13.89 -3.93 -9.71
N CYS A 22 -14.44 -3.36 -10.79
CA CYS A 22 -13.85 -2.19 -11.44
C CYS A 22 -14.18 -0.91 -10.65
N THR A 23 -13.15 -0.24 -10.13
CA THR A 23 -13.24 0.99 -9.35
C THR A 23 -12.24 2.03 -9.86
N THR A 24 -12.29 3.25 -9.35
CA THR A 24 -11.34 4.34 -9.64
C THR A 24 -10.50 4.64 -8.40
N ALA A 25 -9.21 4.87 -8.59
CA ALA A 25 -8.32 5.36 -7.54
C ALA A 25 -8.81 6.75 -7.07
N PRO A 26 -9.03 6.96 -5.76
CA PRO A 26 -9.62 8.20 -5.23
C PRO A 26 -8.90 9.49 -5.65
N VAL A 27 -7.57 9.45 -5.81
CA VAL A 27 -6.74 10.64 -6.04
C VAL A 27 -6.51 10.93 -7.53
N THR A 28 -6.23 9.90 -8.33
CA THR A 28 -5.82 10.06 -9.74
C THR A 28 -6.95 9.76 -10.73
N GLY A 29 -8.05 9.16 -10.28
CA GLY A 29 -9.10 8.64 -11.15
C GLY A 29 -8.68 7.42 -11.98
N ARG A 30 -7.48 6.85 -11.74
CA ARG A 30 -7.02 5.66 -12.46
C ARG A 30 -7.99 4.51 -12.27
N ARG A 31 -8.39 3.86 -13.36
CA ARG A 31 -9.15 2.60 -13.29
C ARG A 31 -8.32 1.51 -12.63
N GLN A 32 -8.93 0.83 -11.67
CA GLN A 32 -8.35 -0.26 -10.91
C GLN A 32 -9.36 -1.39 -10.76
N PHE A 33 -8.85 -2.61 -10.55
CA PHE A 33 -9.67 -3.75 -10.21
C PHE A 33 -9.39 -4.13 -8.76
N ASN A 34 -10.41 -3.99 -7.91
CA ASN A 34 -10.33 -4.26 -6.49
C ASN A 34 -11.62 -4.95 -6.03
N MET A 35 -11.49 -6.19 -5.56
CA MET A 35 -12.61 -7.02 -5.11
C MET A 35 -13.01 -6.73 -3.66
N PHE A 36 -12.19 -5.98 -2.91
CA PHE A 36 -12.44 -5.64 -1.52
C PHE A 36 -13.09 -4.26 -1.42
N SER A 37 -14.04 -4.12 -0.51
CA SER A 37 -14.59 -2.82 -0.13
C SER A 37 -13.60 -2.03 0.74
N THR A 38 -13.78 -0.71 0.79
CA THR A 38 -12.99 0.17 1.69
C THR A 38 -13.19 -0.21 3.17
N GLY A 39 -14.37 -0.69 3.53
CA GLY A 39 -14.68 -1.16 4.88
C GLY A 39 -13.93 -2.44 5.25
N GLU A 40 -13.86 -3.41 4.35
CA GLU A 40 -13.08 -4.64 4.56
C GLU A 40 -11.58 -4.34 4.65
N GLU A 41 -11.06 -3.48 3.76
CA GLU A 41 -9.68 -3.01 3.83
C GLU A 41 -9.36 -2.37 5.18
N LEU A 42 -10.23 -1.46 5.66
CA LEU A 42 -10.09 -0.82 6.96
C LEU A 42 -10.02 -1.86 8.08
N GLN A 43 -10.97 -2.80 8.16
CA GLN A 43 -10.99 -3.80 9.22
C GLN A 43 -9.74 -4.68 9.21
N MET A 44 -9.28 -5.09 8.02
CA MET A 44 -8.03 -5.84 7.88
C MET A 44 -6.83 -5.01 8.35
N GLY A 45 -6.73 -3.74 7.93
CA GLY A 45 -5.65 -2.84 8.33
C GLY A 45 -5.56 -2.64 9.85
N LEU A 46 -6.70 -2.44 10.51
CA LEU A 46 -6.78 -2.33 11.97
C LEU A 46 -6.30 -3.61 12.67
N ALA A 47 -6.84 -4.77 12.29
CA ALA A 47 -6.48 -6.05 12.89
C ALA A 47 -4.99 -6.40 12.69
N SER A 48 -4.48 -6.11 11.50
CA SER A 48 -3.08 -6.32 11.11
C SER A 48 -2.14 -5.47 11.96
N PHE A 49 -2.46 -4.18 12.13
CA PHE A 49 -1.61 -3.27 12.89
C PHE A 49 -1.54 -3.65 14.37
N GLU A 50 -2.67 -4.04 14.97
CA GLU A 50 -2.70 -4.55 16.35
C GLU A 50 -1.88 -5.82 16.52
N GLN A 51 -1.87 -6.71 15.53
CA GLN A 51 -1.02 -7.90 15.55
C GLN A 51 0.46 -7.52 15.44
N MET A 52 0.84 -6.64 14.52
CA MET A 52 2.23 -6.19 14.37
C MET A 52 2.77 -5.53 15.65
N LYS A 53 1.95 -4.72 16.35
CA LYS A 53 2.33 -4.13 17.65
C LYS A 53 2.59 -5.17 18.74
N LYS A 54 2.01 -6.36 18.65
CA LYS A 54 2.25 -7.46 19.61
C LYS A 54 3.48 -8.28 19.25
N GLU A 55 3.74 -8.45 17.96
CA GLU A 55 4.83 -9.30 17.46
C GLU A 55 6.17 -8.57 17.35
N GLN A 56 6.14 -7.25 17.16
CA GLN A 56 7.33 -6.44 16.93
C GLN A 56 7.62 -5.53 18.12
N LYS A 57 8.91 -5.28 18.35
CA LYS A 57 9.36 -4.36 19.39
C LYS A 57 9.05 -2.92 18.98
N ILE A 58 8.32 -2.19 19.81
CA ILE A 58 8.05 -0.77 19.62
C ILE A 58 9.19 0.06 20.24
N SER A 59 9.64 1.08 19.53
CA SER A 59 10.66 2.01 20.02
C SER A 59 10.12 2.84 21.18
N THR A 60 10.93 2.96 22.24
CA THR A 60 10.65 3.81 23.40
C THR A 60 11.36 5.16 23.35
N ASP A 61 12.05 5.47 22.25
CA ASP A 61 12.75 6.75 22.08
C ASP A 61 11.75 7.91 21.93
N PRO A 62 11.68 8.84 22.90
CA PRO A 62 10.70 9.92 22.86
C PRO A 62 10.96 10.93 21.75
N ALA A 63 12.22 11.15 21.34
CA ALA A 63 12.56 12.10 20.30
C ALA A 63 12.17 11.56 18.91
N LEU A 64 12.46 10.27 18.65
CA LEU A 64 12.05 9.63 17.40
C LEU A 64 10.52 9.53 17.29
N ASN A 65 9.86 9.15 18.37
CA ASN A 65 8.40 9.05 18.40
C ASN A 65 7.73 10.42 18.18
N ALA A 66 8.27 11.49 18.79
CA ALA A 66 7.78 12.85 18.57
C ALA A 66 8.01 13.34 17.13
N LEU A 67 9.18 13.05 16.54
CA LEU A 67 9.49 13.37 15.15
C LEU A 67 8.53 12.68 14.18
N VAL A 68 8.36 11.37 14.31
CA VAL A 68 7.46 10.58 13.44
C VAL A 68 6.02 11.04 13.59
N LYS A 69 5.56 11.32 14.81
CA LYS A 69 4.22 11.85 15.04
C LYS A 69 4.05 13.23 14.37
N LYS A 70 5.00 14.14 14.55
CA LYS A 70 4.95 15.49 13.96
C LYS A 70 4.86 15.45 12.44
N VAL A 71 5.69 14.64 11.79
CA VAL A 71 5.66 14.50 10.32
C VAL A 71 4.39 13.79 9.88
N GLY A 72 4.00 12.72 10.58
CA GLY A 72 2.78 11.96 10.32
C GLY A 72 1.51 12.79 10.39
N ASP A 73 1.33 13.60 11.45
CA ASP A 73 0.16 14.46 11.62
C ASP A 73 0.01 15.45 10.44
N LYS A 74 1.13 16.01 9.96
CA LYS A 74 1.11 16.93 8.80
C LYS A 74 0.74 16.23 7.50
N ILE A 75 1.27 15.03 7.25
CA ILE A 75 0.94 14.24 6.05
C ILE A 75 -0.50 13.75 6.12
N ALA A 76 -0.97 13.30 7.28
CA ALA A 76 -2.36 12.90 7.51
C ALA A 76 -3.33 14.06 7.24
N ALA A 77 -3.00 15.27 7.68
CA ALA A 77 -3.79 16.46 7.37
C ALA A 77 -3.81 16.74 5.86
N ALA A 78 -2.67 16.61 5.17
CA ALA A 78 -2.58 16.82 3.73
C ALA A 78 -3.35 15.78 2.89
N ALA A 79 -3.50 14.56 3.40
CA ALA A 79 -4.21 13.45 2.78
C ALA A 79 -5.66 13.30 3.28
N GLY A 80 -6.14 14.16 4.20
CA GLY A 80 -7.38 13.94 4.94
C GLY A 80 -8.63 13.78 4.07
N ASN A 81 -8.71 14.52 2.96
CA ASN A 81 -9.81 14.40 1.99
C ASN A 81 -9.73 13.10 1.17
N ASP A 82 -8.53 12.60 0.95
CA ASP A 82 -8.23 11.46 0.09
C ASP A 82 -8.32 10.12 0.84
N LEU A 83 -8.26 10.15 2.18
CA LEU A 83 -8.50 9.00 3.06
C LEU A 83 -9.50 9.35 4.19
N PRO A 84 -10.78 9.55 3.86
CA PRO A 84 -11.78 9.94 4.84
C PRO A 84 -11.98 8.87 5.91
N ASN A 85 -12.24 9.29 7.14
CA ASN A 85 -12.44 8.43 8.32
C ASN A 85 -11.20 7.61 8.75
N ALA A 86 -10.01 7.95 8.26
CA ALA A 86 -8.77 7.33 8.72
C ALA A 86 -8.59 7.54 10.24
N GLN A 87 -8.27 6.45 10.93
CA GLN A 87 -7.95 6.42 12.35
C GLN A 87 -6.44 6.46 12.51
N TRP A 88 -5.86 7.62 12.19
CA TRP A 88 -4.41 7.81 12.12
C TRP A 88 -3.69 7.35 13.38
N GLU A 89 -2.69 6.49 13.19
CA GLU A 89 -1.81 6.02 14.25
C GLU A 89 -0.42 5.83 13.67
N PHE A 90 0.58 6.39 14.33
CA PHE A 90 1.97 6.34 13.91
C PHE A 90 2.78 5.60 14.95
N VAL A 91 3.43 4.51 14.54
CA VAL A 91 4.24 3.68 15.45
C VAL A 91 5.63 3.52 14.87
N VAL A 92 6.63 3.72 15.72
CA VAL A 92 8.02 3.42 15.40
C VAL A 92 8.36 2.03 15.93
N PHE A 93 8.71 1.13 15.03
CA PHE A 93 9.18 -0.21 15.38
C PHE A 93 10.71 -0.22 15.45
N ASP A 94 11.24 -0.79 16.53
CA ASP A 94 12.68 -0.99 16.75
C ASP A 94 13.15 -2.18 15.91
N SER A 95 13.52 -1.88 14.66
CA SER A 95 14.00 -2.82 13.67
C SER A 95 15.11 -2.17 12.83
N PRO A 96 16.23 -2.87 12.59
CA PRO A 96 17.34 -2.36 11.76
C PRO A 96 17.01 -2.36 10.26
N GLU A 97 15.88 -2.94 9.86
CA GLU A 97 15.44 -2.93 8.47
C GLU A 97 15.06 -1.52 8.02
N ALA A 98 15.55 -1.12 6.85
CA ALA A 98 15.19 0.14 6.22
C ALA A 98 13.80 0.00 5.58
N ASN A 99 12.76 0.30 6.36
CA ASN A 99 11.38 0.10 5.95
C ASN A 99 10.37 1.05 6.62
N ALA A 100 9.21 1.18 5.96
CA ALA A 100 8.02 1.88 6.42
C ALA A 100 6.80 1.28 5.71
N PHE A 101 5.61 1.49 6.25
CA PHE A 101 4.36 1.10 5.60
C PHE A 101 3.18 1.96 6.06
N CYS A 102 2.13 2.04 5.24
CA CYS A 102 0.81 2.51 5.66
C CYS A 102 -0.27 1.48 5.30
N LEU A 103 -0.92 0.92 6.32
CA LEU A 103 -2.08 0.05 6.13
C LEU A 103 -3.35 0.89 5.94
N PRO A 104 -4.42 0.31 5.35
CA PRO A 104 -5.70 0.97 5.26
C PRO A 104 -6.19 1.47 6.62
N GLY A 105 -6.86 2.63 6.61
CA GLY A 105 -7.31 3.29 7.85
C GLY A 105 -6.27 4.19 8.51
N GLY A 106 -5.12 4.44 7.88
CA GLY A 106 -4.13 5.40 8.38
C GLY A 106 -3.21 4.84 9.45
N LYS A 107 -2.96 3.53 9.42
CA LYS A 107 -2.05 2.85 10.36
C LYS A 107 -0.65 2.81 9.77
N VAL A 108 0.22 3.68 10.27
CA VAL A 108 1.54 3.93 9.70
C VAL A 108 2.62 3.38 10.63
N GLY A 109 3.48 2.51 10.08
CA GLY A 109 4.63 1.97 10.77
C GLY A 109 5.93 2.49 10.15
N ILE A 110 6.88 2.92 11.00
CA ILE A 110 8.22 3.35 10.59
C ILE A 110 9.24 2.45 11.30
N TYR A 111 10.17 1.83 10.58
CA TYR A 111 11.23 1.04 11.19
C TYR A 111 12.45 1.92 11.44
N THR A 112 13.11 1.78 12.60
CA THR A 112 14.27 2.60 12.95
C THR A 112 15.38 2.59 11.90
N GLY A 113 15.53 1.50 11.13
CA GLY A 113 16.53 1.38 10.08
C GLY A 113 16.36 2.32 8.88
N ILE A 114 15.16 2.87 8.63
CA ILE A 114 14.94 3.84 7.54
C ILE A 114 15.44 5.24 7.90
N LEU A 115 15.43 5.57 9.20
CA LEU A 115 15.64 6.93 9.71
C LEU A 115 17.02 7.53 9.33
N PRO A 116 18.15 6.79 9.39
CA PRO A 116 19.43 7.31 8.93
C PRO A 116 19.43 7.75 7.45
N ILE A 117 18.58 7.13 6.62
CA ILE A 117 18.48 7.44 5.19
C ILE A 117 17.61 8.69 4.97
N THR A 118 16.58 8.87 5.81
CA THR A 118 15.73 10.06 5.77
C THR A 118 16.53 11.35 5.99
N LYS A 119 17.55 11.32 6.87
CA LYS A 119 18.39 12.44 7.33
C LYS A 119 17.66 13.55 8.11
N ASP A 120 16.47 13.95 7.66
CA ASP A 120 15.72 15.07 8.23
C ASP A 120 14.19 14.87 8.12
N GLU A 121 13.43 15.86 8.59
CA GLU A 121 11.96 15.87 8.53
C GLU A 121 11.42 15.76 7.10
N ALA A 122 12.08 16.34 6.10
CA ALA A 122 11.60 16.34 4.72
C ALA A 122 11.84 14.98 4.04
N GLY A 123 12.97 14.32 4.34
CA GLY A 123 13.21 12.94 3.93
C GLY A 123 12.23 11.97 4.58
N LEU A 124 11.88 12.17 5.87
CA LEU A 124 10.85 11.36 6.53
C LEU A 124 9.46 11.64 5.92
N ALA A 125 9.16 12.89 5.60
CA ALA A 125 7.93 13.27 4.91
C ALA A 125 7.82 12.63 3.52
N THR A 126 8.94 12.42 2.83
CA THR A 126 8.98 11.67 1.56
C THR A 126 8.49 10.25 1.75
N VAL A 127 9.06 9.52 2.72
CA VAL A 127 8.67 8.15 3.04
C VAL A 127 7.21 8.08 3.45
N MET A 128 6.79 8.91 4.41
CA MET A 128 5.42 8.88 4.92
C MET A 128 4.39 9.31 3.86
N GLY A 129 4.73 10.31 3.04
CA GLY A 129 3.88 10.74 1.92
C GLY A 129 3.68 9.64 0.89
N HIS A 130 4.75 8.93 0.53
CA HIS A 130 4.70 7.78 -0.38
C HIS A 130 3.85 6.63 0.20
N GLU A 131 4.05 6.26 1.46
CA GLU A 131 3.25 5.21 2.10
C GLU A 131 1.77 5.56 2.20
N VAL A 132 1.45 6.78 2.63
CA VAL A 132 0.07 7.27 2.68
C VAL A 132 -0.55 7.33 1.28
N ALA A 133 0.25 7.64 0.26
CA ALA A 133 -0.21 7.59 -1.12
C ALA A 133 -0.66 6.17 -1.55
N HIS A 134 0.08 5.12 -1.17
CA HIS A 134 -0.37 3.74 -1.42
C HIS A 134 -1.73 3.42 -0.78
N ALA A 135 -1.95 3.88 0.45
CA ALA A 135 -3.21 3.69 1.16
C ALA A 135 -4.36 4.45 0.49
N THR A 136 -4.16 5.74 0.18
CA THR A 136 -5.17 6.60 -0.47
C THR A 136 -5.52 6.12 -1.89
N ALA A 137 -4.55 5.61 -2.64
CA ALA A 137 -4.77 5.03 -3.97
C ALA A 137 -5.30 3.59 -3.94
N ARG A 138 -5.45 2.99 -2.73
CA ARG A 138 -5.94 1.61 -2.51
C ARG A 138 -5.09 0.53 -3.17
N HIS A 139 -3.78 0.77 -3.30
CA HIS A 139 -2.84 -0.18 -3.92
C HIS A 139 -2.77 -1.52 -3.19
N GLY A 140 -2.94 -1.52 -1.87
CA GLY A 140 -3.00 -2.75 -1.06
C GLY A 140 -4.17 -3.66 -1.44
N GLY A 141 -5.35 -3.08 -1.69
CA GLY A 141 -6.54 -3.81 -2.14
C GLY A 141 -6.40 -4.39 -3.54
N GLU A 142 -5.82 -3.63 -4.49
CA GLU A 142 -5.48 -4.15 -5.82
C GLU A 142 -4.49 -5.32 -5.74
N ARG A 143 -3.52 -5.25 -4.82
CA ARG A 143 -2.50 -6.30 -4.67
C ARG A 143 -3.09 -7.57 -4.06
N MET A 144 -3.94 -7.45 -3.04
CA MET A 144 -4.69 -8.60 -2.53
C MET A 144 -5.57 -9.21 -3.62
N THR A 145 -6.28 -8.38 -4.37
CA THR A 145 -7.13 -8.83 -5.48
C THR A 145 -6.33 -9.61 -6.51
N SER A 146 -5.15 -9.10 -6.87
CA SER A 146 -4.22 -9.75 -7.80
C SER A 146 -3.68 -11.07 -7.23
N SER A 147 -3.39 -11.13 -5.93
CA SER A 147 -2.95 -12.35 -5.25
C SER A 147 -4.04 -13.42 -5.27
N VAL A 148 -5.28 -13.07 -4.94
CA VAL A 148 -6.43 -13.99 -4.99
C VAL A 148 -6.66 -14.50 -6.42
N ALA A 149 -6.67 -13.59 -7.40
CA ALA A 149 -6.80 -13.95 -8.81
C ALA A 149 -5.68 -14.90 -9.28
N SER A 150 -4.44 -14.65 -8.86
CA SER A 150 -3.29 -15.51 -9.19
C SER A 150 -3.41 -16.89 -8.55
N SER A 151 -3.82 -16.98 -7.28
CA SER A 151 -4.07 -18.25 -6.59
C SER A 151 -5.16 -19.07 -7.28
N ILE A 152 -6.22 -18.42 -7.76
CA ILE A 152 -7.27 -19.08 -8.55
C ILE A 152 -6.69 -19.61 -9.87
N ALA A 153 -5.90 -18.81 -10.58
CA ALA A 153 -5.34 -19.14 -11.89
C ALA A 153 -4.29 -20.27 -11.86
N ILE A 154 -3.45 -20.35 -10.82
CA ILE A 154 -2.31 -21.28 -10.77
C ILE A 154 -2.70 -22.70 -10.32
N GLY A 155 -3.80 -22.89 -9.59
CA GLY A 155 -4.05 -24.21 -8.98
C GLY A 155 -5.40 -24.45 -8.33
N ALA A 156 -6.37 -23.54 -8.44
CA ALA A 156 -7.73 -23.81 -7.99
C ALA A 156 -8.55 -24.64 -9.00
N GLY A 157 -7.95 -25.25 -10.02
CA GLY A 157 -8.65 -26.21 -10.88
C GLY A 157 -9.31 -27.35 -10.09
N ALA A 158 -8.69 -27.81 -9.01
CA ALA A 158 -9.25 -28.85 -8.14
C ALA A 158 -10.28 -28.31 -7.11
N ALA A 159 -10.07 -27.11 -6.57
CA ALA A 159 -11.02 -26.46 -5.66
C ALA A 159 -12.29 -25.98 -6.40
N VAL A 160 -12.14 -25.46 -7.62
CA VAL A 160 -13.26 -25.09 -8.50
C VAL A 160 -14.02 -26.34 -8.97
N VAL A 161 -13.35 -27.47 -9.24
CA VAL A 161 -14.04 -28.74 -9.51
C VAL A 161 -14.87 -29.21 -8.30
N GLY A 162 -14.38 -29.02 -7.07
CA GLY A 162 -15.17 -29.21 -5.85
C GLY A 162 -16.38 -28.27 -5.72
N ALA A 163 -16.25 -27.04 -6.25
CA ALA A 163 -17.31 -26.00 -6.30
C ALA A 163 -18.43 -26.27 -7.27
N VAL A 164 -18.24 -27.18 -8.22
CA VAL A 164 -19.33 -27.66 -9.08
C VAL A 164 -20.09 -28.82 -8.41
N THR A 165 -19.56 -29.41 -7.34
CA THR A 165 -20.11 -30.60 -6.67
C THR A 165 -20.63 -30.37 -5.25
N SER A 166 -20.42 -29.20 -4.65
CA SER A 166 -20.87 -28.90 -3.27
C SER A 166 -21.61 -27.57 -3.17
N ASP A 167 -22.46 -27.45 -2.14
CA ASP A 167 -23.39 -26.33 -1.93
C ASP A 167 -22.62 -24.98 -1.89
N GLN A 168 -22.96 -24.06 -2.81
CA GLN A 168 -22.22 -22.81 -3.08
C GLN A 168 -21.96 -21.96 -1.82
N SER A 169 -22.87 -21.99 -0.83
CA SER A 169 -22.76 -21.22 0.41
C SER A 169 -21.67 -21.69 1.39
N SER A 170 -21.17 -22.91 1.21
CA SER A 170 -20.14 -23.51 2.06
C SER A 170 -18.74 -23.21 1.55
N GLN A 171 -18.59 -23.09 0.23
CA GLN A 171 -17.30 -22.99 -0.44
C GLN A 171 -16.86 -21.55 -0.69
N GLU A 172 -17.80 -20.63 -0.88
CA GLU A 172 -17.55 -19.20 -0.75
C GLU A 172 -17.04 -18.93 0.67
N ARG A 173 -17.71 -19.49 1.69
CA ARG A 173 -17.26 -19.46 3.08
C ARG A 173 -15.91 -20.14 3.29
N GLN A 174 -15.57 -21.22 2.60
CA GLN A 174 -14.32 -21.95 2.78
C GLN A 174 -13.14 -21.30 2.05
N MET A 175 -13.38 -20.66 0.89
CA MET A 175 -12.41 -19.82 0.19
C MET A 175 -12.15 -18.54 1.00
N TRP A 176 -13.20 -17.88 1.47
CA TRP A 176 -13.09 -16.74 2.37
C TRP A 176 -12.48 -17.15 3.71
N ASN A 177 -12.80 -18.31 4.30
CA ASN A 177 -12.11 -18.82 5.50
C ASN A 177 -10.70 -19.33 5.20
N GLY A 178 -10.31 -19.63 3.96
CA GLY A 178 -8.92 -19.90 3.59
C GLY A 178 -8.12 -18.60 3.52
N LEU A 179 -8.73 -17.55 2.96
CA LEU A 179 -8.15 -16.21 2.81
C LEU A 179 -8.16 -15.40 4.12
N TYR A 180 -9.21 -15.53 4.93
CA TYR A 180 -9.42 -14.88 6.24
C TYR A 180 -9.02 -15.77 7.43
N GLY A 181 -9.05 -17.11 7.29
CA GLY A 181 -8.67 -18.07 8.34
C GLY A 181 -7.20 -18.50 8.28
N MET A 182 -6.48 -18.13 7.21
CA MET A 182 -5.12 -17.64 7.38
C MET A 182 -5.22 -16.36 8.21
N GLY A 183 -5.21 -16.49 9.55
CA GLY A 183 -5.54 -15.43 10.49
C GLY A 183 -4.84 -14.10 10.18
N ALA A 184 -5.38 -13.00 10.73
CA ALA A 184 -5.02 -11.60 10.45
C ALA A 184 -3.59 -11.40 9.89
N GLY A 185 -2.54 -11.97 10.48
CA GLY A 185 -1.15 -11.93 10.00
C GLY A 185 -0.83 -12.35 8.56
N ALA A 186 -1.54 -13.30 7.93
CA ALA A 186 -1.19 -13.75 6.57
C ALA A 186 -1.83 -12.90 5.46
N GLY A 187 -3.09 -12.48 5.65
CA GLY A 187 -3.73 -11.45 4.81
C GLY A 187 -3.08 -10.08 5.01
N ALA A 188 -2.73 -9.75 6.27
CA ALA A 188 -1.94 -8.57 6.64
C ALA A 188 -0.65 -8.49 5.84
N ALA A 189 0.12 -9.58 5.81
CA ALA A 189 1.39 -9.63 5.12
C ALA A 189 1.24 -9.16 3.67
N VAL A 190 0.21 -9.60 2.95
CA VAL A 190 -0.04 -9.17 1.57
C VAL A 190 -0.17 -7.64 1.42
N PHE A 191 -0.52 -6.89 2.46
CA PHE A 191 -0.55 -5.42 2.44
C PHE A 191 0.82 -4.72 2.56
N TYR A 192 1.87 -5.40 3.01
CA TYR A 192 3.19 -4.77 3.19
C TYR A 192 4.38 -5.68 2.83
N THR A 193 4.12 -6.89 2.28
CA THR A 193 5.16 -7.87 1.95
C THR A 193 5.34 -8.16 0.47
N LEU A 194 4.33 -7.90 -0.37
CA LEU A 194 4.43 -8.13 -1.80
C LEU A 194 4.85 -6.85 -2.55
N PRO A 195 5.63 -6.96 -3.64
CA PRO A 195 5.98 -5.81 -4.48
C PRO A 195 4.76 -5.13 -5.08
N HIS A 196 4.79 -3.81 -5.10
CA HIS A 196 3.89 -3.00 -5.91
C HIS A 196 4.34 -2.99 -7.37
N SER A 197 3.38 -2.78 -8.28
CA SER A 197 3.72 -2.60 -9.69
C SER A 197 4.41 -1.25 -9.91
N ARG A 198 5.27 -1.15 -10.92
CA ARG A 198 5.94 0.12 -11.31
C ARG A 198 4.95 1.29 -11.50
N LYS A 199 3.72 0.98 -11.95
CA LYS A 199 2.65 1.96 -12.13
C LYS A 199 2.14 2.49 -10.78
N GLN A 200 1.92 1.60 -9.81
CA GLN A 200 1.51 1.96 -8.45
C GLN A 200 2.59 2.76 -7.74
N GLU A 201 3.86 2.41 -7.95
CA GLU A 201 5.00 3.16 -7.41
C GLU A 201 5.07 4.59 -7.95
N SER A 202 4.96 4.74 -9.28
CA SER A 202 4.96 6.05 -9.95
C SER A 202 3.78 6.92 -9.49
N GLU A 203 2.62 6.31 -9.30
CA GLU A 203 1.43 6.97 -8.79
C GLU A 203 1.58 7.39 -7.32
N ALA A 204 2.13 6.51 -6.48
CA ALA A 204 2.41 6.80 -5.09
C ALA A 204 3.44 7.94 -4.93
N ASP A 205 4.45 7.99 -5.79
CA ASP A 205 5.39 9.12 -5.84
C ASP A 205 4.68 10.43 -6.15
N ARG A 206 3.88 10.47 -7.22
CA ARG A 206 3.20 11.71 -7.62
C ARG A 206 2.25 12.23 -6.54
N ILE A 207 1.44 11.33 -5.96
CA ILE A 207 0.52 11.67 -4.88
C ILE A 207 1.32 12.07 -3.62
N GLY A 208 2.38 11.34 -3.29
CA GLY A 208 3.24 11.61 -2.14
C GLY A 208 3.89 13.00 -2.20
N LEU A 209 4.37 13.42 -3.38
CA LEU A 209 4.87 14.78 -3.62
C LEU A 209 3.78 15.84 -3.35
N THR A 210 2.54 15.57 -3.78
CA THR A 210 1.40 16.44 -3.48
C THR A 210 1.16 16.55 -1.97
N TYR A 211 1.20 15.43 -1.24
CA TYR A 211 1.03 15.45 0.21
C TYR A 211 2.17 16.18 0.91
N MET A 212 3.42 15.98 0.49
CA MET A 212 4.57 16.74 1.00
C MET A 212 4.36 18.24 0.82
N ALA A 213 4.03 18.68 -0.41
CA ALA A 213 3.84 20.08 -0.73
C ALA A 213 2.67 20.70 0.06
N ARG A 214 1.53 20.00 0.16
CA ARG A 214 0.38 20.43 0.99
C ARG A 214 0.72 20.51 2.47
N ALA A 215 1.56 19.61 2.97
CA ALA A 215 2.06 19.59 4.35
C ALA A 215 3.13 20.66 4.64
N GLY A 216 3.53 21.45 3.63
CA GLY A 216 4.52 22.52 3.75
C GLY A 216 5.97 22.06 3.65
N TYR A 217 6.22 20.84 3.17
CA TYR A 217 7.57 20.36 2.85
C TYR A 217 7.92 20.67 1.40
N ASP A 218 9.20 20.87 1.11
CA ASP A 218 9.66 20.99 -0.27
C ASP A 218 9.63 19.61 -0.96
N PRO A 219 8.81 19.39 -2.01
CA PRO A 219 8.79 18.13 -2.73
C PRO A 219 10.12 17.79 -3.40
N ALA A 220 11.02 18.76 -3.60
CA ALA A 220 12.37 18.48 -4.11
C ALA A 220 13.21 17.61 -3.17
N ALA A 221 12.94 17.61 -1.87
CA ALA A 221 13.63 16.76 -0.90
C ALA A 221 13.42 15.25 -1.18
N ALA A 222 12.37 14.89 -1.92
CA ALA A 222 12.12 13.51 -2.32
C ALA A 222 13.21 12.97 -3.26
N VAL A 223 13.74 13.81 -4.16
CA VAL A 223 14.82 13.44 -5.09
C VAL A 223 16.05 13.02 -4.28
N ASP A 224 16.46 13.86 -3.33
CA ASP A 224 17.63 13.58 -2.50
C ASP A 224 17.42 12.33 -1.64
N PHE A 225 16.20 12.10 -1.12
CA PHE A 225 15.88 10.87 -0.37
C PHE A 225 16.04 9.63 -1.25
N TRP A 226 15.42 9.60 -2.43
CA TRP A 226 15.45 8.44 -3.32
C TRP A 226 16.86 8.15 -3.84
N GLN A 227 17.68 9.17 -4.07
CA GLN A 227 19.11 9.00 -4.39
C GLN A 227 19.88 8.35 -3.24
N ARG A 228 19.73 8.88 -2.01
CA ARG A 228 20.34 8.27 -0.81
C ARG A 228 19.89 6.83 -0.61
N PHE A 229 18.61 6.57 -0.84
CA PHE A 229 18.05 5.24 -0.72
C PHE A 229 18.66 4.29 -1.76
N ALA A 230 18.76 4.72 -3.03
CA ALA A 230 19.42 3.97 -4.08
C ALA A 230 20.89 3.65 -3.76
N ASP A 231 21.64 4.62 -3.23
CA ASP A 231 23.03 4.44 -2.82
C ASP A 231 23.17 3.46 -1.65
N TYR A 232 22.33 3.58 -0.62
CA TYR A 232 22.25 2.64 0.51
C TYR A 232 22.09 1.17 0.05
N ASN A 233 21.36 0.94 -1.04
CA ASN A 233 21.17 -0.38 -1.62
C ASN A 233 22.40 -0.86 -2.38
N ARG A 234 23.00 0.02 -3.19
CA ARG A 234 24.20 -0.29 -3.99
C ARG A 234 25.35 -0.72 -3.09
N GLU A 235 25.52 -0.03 -1.96
CA GLU A 235 26.56 -0.33 -0.96
C GLU A 235 26.38 -1.68 -0.26
N ARG A 236 25.15 -2.22 -0.19
CA ARG A 236 24.84 -3.51 0.44
C ARG A 236 24.88 -4.72 -0.51
N GLY A 237 25.39 -4.55 -1.72
CA GLY A 237 25.88 -5.66 -2.55
C GLY A 237 24.84 -6.70 -2.98
N GLY A 238 23.56 -6.35 -3.06
CA GLY A 238 22.53 -7.21 -3.66
C GLY A 238 21.46 -7.76 -2.71
N SER A 239 21.51 -7.47 -1.40
CA SER A 239 20.31 -7.60 -0.57
C SER A 239 19.47 -6.33 -0.72
N THR A 240 18.63 -6.29 -1.74
CA THR A 240 17.59 -5.25 -1.89
C THR A 240 16.86 -5.15 -0.55
N PRO A 241 16.91 -4.01 0.18
CA PRO A 241 16.19 -3.85 1.43
C PRO A 241 14.72 -4.14 1.23
N TRP A 242 14.05 -4.59 2.29
CA TRP A 242 12.66 -5.00 2.17
C TRP A 242 11.78 -3.94 1.50
N PHE A 243 11.91 -2.68 1.93
CA PHE A 243 11.22 -1.55 1.31
C PHE A 243 11.49 -1.43 -0.19
N LEU A 244 12.68 -1.74 -0.66
CA LEU A 244 13.07 -1.66 -2.07
C LEU A 244 12.66 -2.92 -2.85
N ARG A 245 12.41 -4.04 -2.15
CA ARG A 245 11.73 -5.22 -2.70
C ARG A 245 10.26 -4.94 -2.87
N THR A 246 9.65 -4.19 -1.96
CA THR A 246 8.24 -3.80 -2.04
C THR A 246 8.02 -2.59 -2.95
N HIS A 247 9.00 -1.69 -3.04
CA HIS A 247 8.99 -0.39 -3.74
C HIS A 247 10.25 -0.20 -4.61
N PRO A 248 10.43 -0.93 -5.72
CA PRO A 248 11.63 -0.83 -6.55
C PRO A 248 11.80 0.57 -7.17
N VAL A 249 12.86 1.30 -6.76
CA VAL A 249 13.25 2.58 -7.35
C VAL A 249 14.28 2.37 -8.45
N ASP A 250 14.14 3.11 -9.55
CA ASP A 250 15.15 3.21 -10.59
C ASP A 250 15.32 4.66 -11.06
N GLU A 251 16.31 4.89 -11.92
CA GLU A 251 16.59 6.22 -12.49
C GLU A 251 15.37 6.82 -13.23
N THR A 252 14.44 5.99 -13.71
CA THR A 252 13.22 6.46 -14.37
C THR A 252 12.29 7.11 -13.36
N ARG A 253 12.08 6.50 -12.19
CA ARG A 253 11.26 7.08 -11.11
C ARG A 253 11.83 8.39 -10.60
N ILE A 254 13.15 8.47 -10.41
CA ILE A 254 13.81 9.73 -9.98
C ILE A 254 13.57 10.85 -11.01
N LYS A 255 13.74 10.57 -12.31
CA LYS A 255 13.47 11.54 -13.38
C LYS A 255 11.99 11.96 -13.45
N GLN A 256 11.07 11.03 -13.19
CA GLN A 256 9.63 11.35 -13.12
C GLN A 256 9.33 12.28 -11.95
N ILE A 257 9.87 11.98 -10.76
CA ILE A 257 9.75 12.84 -9.57
C ILE A 257 10.26 14.24 -9.88
N GLU A 258 11.45 14.37 -10.47
CA GLU A 258 12.01 15.66 -10.90
C GLU A 258 11.07 16.41 -11.84
N GLY A 259 10.48 15.72 -12.82
CA GLY A 259 9.54 16.28 -13.78
C GLY A 259 8.22 16.74 -13.17
N TRP A 260 7.74 16.12 -12.09
CA TRP A 260 6.48 16.47 -11.44
C TRP A 260 6.59 17.60 -10.42
N ILE A 261 7.78 17.89 -9.89
CA ILE A 261 7.96 18.94 -8.87
C ILE A 261 7.38 20.29 -9.28
N PRO A 262 7.62 20.83 -10.50
CA PRO A 262 7.05 22.11 -10.91
C PRO A 262 5.52 22.09 -10.95
N GLU A 263 4.94 21.00 -11.45
CA GLU A 263 3.48 20.81 -11.53
C GLU A 263 2.85 20.75 -10.13
N VAL A 264 3.39 19.90 -9.25
CA VAL A 264 2.95 19.77 -7.85
C VAL A 264 2.97 21.11 -7.12
N ARG A 265 4.07 21.87 -7.26
CA ARG A 265 4.20 23.19 -6.63
C ARG A 265 3.13 24.16 -7.13
N SER A 266 2.87 24.15 -8.44
CA SER A 266 1.82 24.97 -9.06
C SER A 266 0.41 24.59 -8.57
N GLU A 267 0.08 23.30 -8.53
CA GLU A 267 -1.22 22.80 -8.06
C GLU A 267 -1.52 23.25 -6.61
N VAL A 268 -0.54 23.09 -5.72
CA VAL A 268 -0.68 23.46 -4.30
C VAL A 268 -0.81 24.97 -4.12
N GLN A 269 -0.09 25.77 -4.92
CA GLN A 269 -0.19 27.23 -4.91
C GLN A 269 -1.57 27.72 -5.40
N LEU A 270 -2.13 27.05 -6.42
CA LEU A 270 -3.45 27.35 -6.97
C LEU A 270 -4.61 26.79 -6.13
N GLY A 271 -4.32 26.00 -5.08
CA GLY A 271 -5.33 25.37 -4.24
C GLY A 271 -6.10 24.24 -4.95
N VAL A 272 -5.55 23.68 -6.02
CA VAL A 272 -6.20 22.61 -6.79
C VAL A 272 -6.24 21.32 -5.94
N GLY A 273 -7.44 20.75 -5.80
CA GLY A 273 -7.67 19.50 -5.06
C GLY A 273 -7.62 19.62 -3.53
N ARG A 274 -7.80 20.82 -2.96
CA ARG A 274 -8.09 21.01 -1.52
C ARG A 274 -9.56 20.85 -1.21
#